data_AF-A0A5R2NBI2-F1
#
_entry.id   AF-A0A5R2NBI2-F1
#
_cell.length_a   1.000
_cell.length_b   1.000
_cell.length_c   1.000
_cell.angle_alpha   90.00
_cell.angle_beta   90.00
_cell.angle_gamma   90.00
#
_symmetry.space_group_name_H-M   'P 1'
#
loop_
_entity.id
_entity.type
_entity.pdbx_description
1 polymer ?
#
loop_
_entity_poly.entity_id
_entity_poly.type
_entity_poly.pdbx_seq_one_letter_code
_entity_poly.pdbx_strand_id
1 'polypeptide(L)' 'GTVPSLLFTDVVMPEMSGRELADRVKVVQPSLKVLYTTGYTRNAIVHNGTLDFGTELLTKPYTIDELAEKIRKVIDK' A
#
# COMPACT_ATOMS: atom_id res chain seq x y z
N GLY A 1 8.76 -20.70 -8.02
CA GLY A 1 9.08 -19.29 -7.76
C GLY A 1 8.57 -18.91 -6.38
N THR A 2 9.14 -17.89 -5.75
CA THR A 2 8.72 -17.41 -4.42
C THR A 2 7.36 -16.71 -4.50
N VAL A 3 6.47 -17.00 -3.55
CA VAL A 3 5.18 -16.29 -3.41
C VAL A 3 5.42 -15.00 -2.62
N PRO A 4 5.09 -13.81 -3.15
CA PRO A 4 5.28 -12.56 -2.42
C PRO A 4 4.43 -12.49 -1.15
N SER A 5 4.96 -11.95 -0.06
CA SER A 5 4.20 -11.76 1.19
C SER A 5 3.60 -10.35 1.33
N LEU A 6 4.09 -9.40 0.54
CA LEU A 6 3.72 -8.00 0.60
C LEU A 6 3.72 -7.38 -0.81
N LEU A 7 2.67 -6.62 -1.13
CA LEU A 7 2.65 -5.66 -2.22
C LEU A 7 2.97 -4.27 -1.67
N PHE A 8 4.01 -3.63 -2.20
CA PHE A 8 4.30 -2.21 -1.95
C PHE A 8 4.01 -1.41 -3.22
N THR A 9 3.07 -0.46 -3.19
CA THR A 9 2.61 0.28 -4.39
C THR A 9 2.30 1.74 -4.09
N ASP A 10 2.46 2.61 -5.09
CA ASP A 10 1.90 3.98 -5.01
C ASP A 10 0.37 3.92 -5.04
N VAL A 11 -0.28 4.88 -4.39
CA VAL A 11 -1.73 5.09 -4.50
C VAL A 11 -2.09 5.60 -5.90
N VAL A 12 -1.32 6.55 -6.42
CA VAL A 12 -1.57 7.20 -7.71
C VAL A 12 -0.56 6.68 -8.72
N MET A 13 -1.05 5.98 -9.75
CA MET A 13 -0.25 5.52 -10.88
C MET A 13 -1.01 5.77 -12.19
N PRO A 14 -0.31 5.83 -13.33
CA PRO A 14 -0.96 5.83 -14.64
C PRO A 14 -1.79 4.57 -14.84
N GLU A 15 -2.88 4.68 -15.61
CA GLU A 15 -3.78 3.60 -16.05
C GLU A 15 -4.61 2.91 -14.96
N MET A 16 -4.03 2.59 -13.80
CA MET A 16 -4.72 2.00 -12.65
C MET A 16 -4.16 2.56 -11.35
N SER A 17 -5.03 2.77 -10.36
CA SER A 17 -4.59 3.12 -9.00
C SER A 17 -3.93 1.92 -8.31
N GLY A 18 -3.12 2.19 -7.29
CA GLY A 18 -2.57 1.11 -6.44
C GLY A 18 -3.65 0.30 -5.76
N ARG A 19 -4.80 0.93 -5.48
CA ARG A 19 -5.98 0.28 -4.91
C ARG A 19 -6.54 -0.76 -5.87
N GLU A 20 -6.77 -0.38 -7.13
CA GLU A 20 -7.25 -1.30 -8.16
C GLU A 20 -6.28 -2.45 -8.41
N LEU A 21 -4.97 -2.18 -8.40
CA LEU A 21 -3.94 -3.22 -8.48
C LEU A 21 -4.06 -4.18 -7.30
N ALA A 22 -4.12 -3.67 -6.07
CA ALA A 22 -4.23 -4.48 -4.87
C ALA A 22 -5.50 -5.34 -4.87
N ASP A 23 -6.64 -4.78 -5.27
CA ASP A 23 -7.90 -5.50 -5.36
C ASP A 23 -7.82 -6.65 -6.39
N ARG A 24 -7.23 -6.40 -7.56
CA ARG A 24 -7.00 -7.45 -8.58
C ARG A 24 -6.07 -8.55 -8.09
N VAL A 25 -4.98 -8.20 -7.43
CA VAL A 25 -4.01 -9.20 -6.93
C VAL A 25 -4.61 -10.02 -5.79
N LYS A 26 -5.41 -9.42 -4.91
CA LYS A 26 -6.07 -10.11 -3.80
C LYS A 26 -7.09 -11.16 -4.24
N VAL A 27 -7.66 -11.05 -5.44
CA VAL A 27 -8.49 -12.13 -6.03
C VAL A 27 -7.69 -13.41 -6.17
N VAL A 28 -6.41 -13.31 -6.53
CA VAL A 28 -5.51 -14.46 -6.73
C VAL A 28 -4.78 -14.83 -5.44
N GLN A 29 -4.44 -13.84 -4.61
CA GLN A 29 -3.73 -14.04 -3.35
C GLN A 29 -4.41 -13.28 -2.20
N PRO A 30 -5.47 -13.85 -1.59
CA PRO A 30 -6.26 -13.16 -0.55
C PRO A 30 -5.46 -12.79 0.71
N SER A 31 -4.41 -13.55 1.02
CA SER A 31 -3.54 -13.31 2.19
C SER A 31 -2.48 -12.24 1.95
N LEU A 32 -2.36 -11.71 0.73
CA LEU A 32 -1.33 -10.72 0.41
C LEU A 32 -1.55 -9.44 1.21
N LYS A 33 -0.54 -9.08 2.01
CA LYS A 33 -0.51 -7.79 2.71
C LYS A 33 -0.22 -6.69 1.70
N VAL A 34 -0.73 -5.49 1.96
CA VAL A 34 -0.55 -4.34 1.07
C VAL A 34 -0.10 -3.14 1.88
N LEU A 35 1.01 -2.53 1.45
CA LEU A 35 1.50 -1.25 1.93
C LEU A 35 1.43 -0.25 0.78
N TYR A 36 0.73 0.85 1.01
CA TYR A 36 0.63 1.93 0.04
C TYR A 36 1.66 3.02 0.32
N THR A 37 2.05 3.77 -0.71
CA THR A 37 2.79 5.00 -0.56
C THR A 37 2.19 6.16 -1.35
N THR A 38 2.40 7.40 -0.90
CA THR A 38 1.80 8.59 -1.52
C THR A 38 2.59 9.86 -1.19
N GLY A 39 2.66 10.80 -2.14
CA GLY A 39 3.17 12.15 -1.89
C GLY A 39 2.12 13.16 -1.44
N TYR A 40 0.86 12.76 -1.39
CA TYR A 40 -0.24 13.62 -0.95
C TYR A 40 -0.48 13.48 0.55
N THR A 41 -1.06 14.52 1.17
CA THR A 41 -1.45 14.42 2.58
C THR A 41 -2.51 13.33 2.75
N ARG A 42 -2.50 12.62 3.89
CA ARG A 42 -3.47 11.55 4.21
C ARG A 42 -4.92 12.00 3.99
N ASN A 43 -5.23 13.26 4.27
CA ASN A 43 -6.56 13.84 4.11
C ASN A 43 -6.99 14.02 2.65
N ALA A 44 -6.04 14.25 1.73
CA ALA A 44 -6.32 14.38 0.30
C ALA A 44 -6.72 13.04 -0.35
N ILE A 45 -6.36 11.92 0.28
CA ILE A 45 -6.61 10.56 -0.20
C ILE A 45 -7.97 10.05 0.32
N VAL A 46 -8.30 10.34 1.58
CA VAL A 46 -9.56 9.90 2.21
C VAL A 46 -10.79 10.51 1.54
N HIS A 47 -10.69 11.71 0.96
CA HIS A 47 -11.85 12.40 0.36
C HIS A 47 -12.33 11.83 -1.00
N ASN A 48 -11.51 11.02 -1.69
CA ASN A 48 -11.84 10.45 -3.00
C ASN A 48 -12.20 8.95 -2.94
N GLY A 49 -12.56 8.41 -1.77
CA GLY A 49 -13.00 7.01 -1.63
C GLY A 49 -11.90 5.96 -1.84
N THR A 50 -10.62 6.34 -1.79
CA THR A 50 -9.52 5.50 -2.30
C THR A 50 -8.91 4.53 -1.28
N LEU A 51 -8.98 4.78 0.03
CA LEU A 51 -8.45 3.84 1.05
C LEU A 51 -9.31 3.81 2.32
N ASP A 52 -9.60 2.61 2.81
CA ASP A 52 -10.38 2.39 4.03
C ASP A 52 -9.60 2.81 5.29
N PHE A 53 -10.33 3.22 6.33
CA PHE A 53 -9.75 3.44 7.66
C PHE A 53 -9.04 2.15 8.12
N GLY A 54 -7.74 2.27 8.40
CA GLY A 54 -6.88 1.14 8.77
C GLY A 54 -5.93 0.66 7.67
N THR A 55 -5.99 1.26 6.47
CA THR A 55 -5.04 0.95 5.40
C THR A 55 -3.61 1.34 5.77
N GLU A 56 -2.67 0.44 5.49
CA GLU A 56 -1.24 0.66 5.73
C GLU A 56 -0.67 1.61 4.68
N LEU A 57 -0.16 2.76 5.12
CA LEU A 57 0.29 3.84 4.26
C LEU A 57 1.63 4.40 4.76
N LEU A 58 2.53 4.70 3.83
CA LEU A 58 3.80 5.40 4.03
C LEU A 58 3.82 6.70 3.18
N THR A 59 3.86 7.85 3.84
CA THR A 59 3.86 9.15 3.16
C THR A 59 5.26 9.51 2.67
N LYS A 60 5.36 10.09 1.47
CA LYS A 60 6.61 10.59 0.87
C LYS A 60 6.88 12.04 1.31
N PRO A 61 8.15 12.45 1.44
CA PRO A 61 9.34 11.60 1.35
C PRO A 61 9.48 10.70 2.58
N TYR A 62 10.14 9.55 2.41
CA TYR A 62 10.48 8.63 3.49
C TYR A 62 11.92 8.15 3.32
N THR A 63 12.54 7.78 4.43
CA THR A 63 13.84 7.15 4.53
C THR A 63 13.75 5.64 4.34
N ILE A 64 14.88 4.98 4.11
CA ILE A 64 14.96 3.52 4.05
C ILE A 64 14.59 2.88 5.39
N ASP A 65 14.94 3.52 6.51
CA ASP A 65 14.62 3.01 7.84
C ASP A 65 13.11 3.06 8.12
N GLU A 66 12.45 4.16 7.75
CA GLU A 66 10.99 4.28 7.86
C GLU A 66 10.27 3.25 6.98
N LEU A 67 10.78 2.99 5.78
CA LEU A 67 10.26 1.93 4.91
C LEU A 67 10.44 0.55 5.57
N ALA A 68 11.63 0.25 6.09
CA ALA A 68 11.93 -1.04 6.72
C ALA A 68 11.08 -1.29 7.96
N GLU A 69 10.92 -0.28 8.83
CA GLU A 69 10.05 -0.35 10.00
C GLU A 69 8.61 -0.61 9.60
N LYS A 70 8.12 0.12 8.58
CA LYS A 70 6.76 -0.03 8.10
C LYS A 70 6.51 -1.41 7.49
N ILE A 71 7.45 -1.93 6.70
CA ILE A 71 7.37 -3.28 6.13
C ILE A 71 7.27 -4.33 7.24
N ARG A 72 8.15 -4.28 8.24
CA ARG A 72 8.12 -5.21 9.39
C ARG A 72 6.79 -5.16 10.11
N LYS A 73 6.30 -3.96 10.42
CA LYS A 73 4.99 -3.75 11.05
C LYS A 73 3.83 -4.36 10.25
N VAL A 74 3.92 -4.44 8.94
CA VAL A 74 2.85 -4.99 8.08
C VAL A 74 2.97 -6.51 7.94
N ILE A 75 4.19 -7.04 7.82
CA ILE A 75 4.43 -8.48 7.63
C ILE A 75 4.26 -9.25 8.95
N ASP A 76 4.67 -8.66 10.08
CA ASP A 76 4.68 -9.33 11.39
C ASP A 76 3.30 -9.27 12.11
N LYS A 77 2.27 -8.75 11.42
CA LYS A 77 0.86 -8.73 11.87
C LYS A 77 0.08 -9.95 11.42
#